data_AF-A0A5B7BI07-F1
#
_entry.id   AF-A0A5B7BI07-F1
#
_cell.length_a   1.000
_cell.length_b   1.000
_cell.length_c   1.000
_cell.angle_alpha   90.00
_cell.angle_beta   90.00
_cell.angle_gamma   90.00
#
_symmetry.space_group_name_H-M   'P 1'
#
loop_
_entity.id
_entity.type
_entity.pdbx_description
1 polymer ?
#
loop_
_entity_poly.entity_id
_entity_poly.type
_entity_poly.pdbx_seq_one_letter_code
_entity_poly.pdbx_strand_id
1 'polypeptide(L)'
;MGDSTMVGENSQRTVAEEVSRVVELAKELQDSAASFISTTSSEEEALRRRVLSLHADINRLRSSIASSLKKRDIDSKEIEKLEEELYRASYVLSEGDAAAFIPSKSHGRFLRMYLGPINVHATRKDVKLKVKEEYNNFRDRTAYLFLFFPSLLLMLRSWMWDGCLPALPVQLY
;
A
#
# COMPACT_ATOMS: atom_id res chain seq x y z
N MET A 1 39.44 -55.62 12.45
CA MET A 1 38.93 -54.26 12.15
C MET A 1 37.82 -54.38 11.12
N GLY A 2 36.56 -54.18 11.48
CA GLY A 2 35.43 -54.29 10.53
C GLY A 2 34.10 -53.72 11.06
N ASP A 3 33.87 -53.78 12.38
CA ASP A 3 32.61 -53.32 12.97
C ASP A 3 32.44 -51.79 13.07
N SER A 4 33.53 -51.04 13.24
CA SER A 4 33.44 -49.58 13.45
C SER A 4 32.97 -48.82 12.20
N THR A 5 33.22 -49.35 11.01
CA THR A 5 32.86 -48.71 9.73
C THR A 5 31.37 -48.88 9.41
N MET A 6 30.78 -50.03 9.75
CA MET A 6 29.35 -50.28 9.50
C MET A 6 28.42 -49.49 10.42
N VAL A 7 28.83 -49.24 11.68
CA VAL A 7 28.04 -48.44 12.63
C VAL A 7 27.99 -46.97 12.22
N GLY A 8 29.10 -46.43 11.68
CA GLY A 8 29.17 -45.05 11.17
C GLY A 8 28.30 -44.82 9.94
N GLU A 9 28.30 -45.76 8.99
CA GLU A 9 27.43 -45.67 7.80
C GLU A 9 25.95 -45.74 8.15
N ASN A 10 25.56 -46.58 9.11
CA ASN A 10 24.16 -46.70 9.52
C ASN A 10 23.68 -45.43 10.23
N SER A 11 24.53 -44.83 11.08
CA SER A 11 24.24 -43.55 11.73
C SER A 11 24.14 -42.39 10.73
N GLN A 12 24.98 -42.38 9.68
CA GLN A 12 24.93 -41.37 8.64
C GLN A 12 23.68 -41.50 7.75
N ARG A 13 23.27 -42.75 7.44
CA ARG A 13 22.01 -43.03 6.72
C ARG A 13 20.79 -42.59 7.53
N THR A 14 20.76 -42.83 8.84
CA THR A 14 19.65 -42.38 9.71
C THR A 14 19.55 -40.86 9.77
N VAL A 15 20.68 -40.15 9.85
CA VAL A 15 20.67 -38.67 9.84
C VAL A 15 20.21 -38.13 8.49
N ALA A 16 20.63 -38.73 7.37
CA ALA A 16 20.19 -38.32 6.04
C ALA A 16 18.67 -38.52 5.85
N GLU A 17 18.12 -39.62 6.34
CA GLU A 17 16.67 -39.87 6.34
C GLU A 17 15.90 -38.90 7.23
N GLU A 18 16.42 -38.58 8.42
CA GLU A 18 15.83 -37.55 9.29
C GLU A 18 15.82 -36.18 8.62
N VAL A 19 16.93 -35.79 7.99
CA VAL A 19 17.00 -34.53 7.23
C VAL A 19 16.00 -34.55 6.08
N SER A 20 15.88 -35.66 5.34
CA SER A 20 14.88 -35.78 4.27
C SER A 20 13.45 -35.67 4.81
N ARG A 21 13.13 -36.28 5.95
CA ARG A 21 11.83 -36.15 6.61
C ARG A 21 11.54 -34.71 7.02
N VAL A 22 12.52 -34.02 7.61
CA VAL A 22 12.36 -32.61 8.00
C VAL A 22 12.16 -31.71 6.78
N VAL A 23 12.86 -31.99 5.67
CA VAL A 23 12.67 -31.23 4.42
C VAL A 23 11.27 -31.44 3.85
N GLU A 24 10.74 -32.67 3.84
CA GLU A 24 9.38 -32.92 3.37
C GLU A 24 8.33 -32.26 4.28
N LEU A 25 8.47 -32.36 5.61
CA LEU A 25 7.60 -31.65 6.56
C LEU A 25 7.66 -30.12 6.38
N ALA A 26 8.83 -29.56 6.09
CA ALA A 26 8.98 -28.14 5.81
C ALA A 26 8.25 -27.75 4.51
N LYS A 27 8.29 -28.58 3.47
CA LYS A 27 7.54 -28.36 2.22
C LYS A 27 6.04 -28.46 2.44
N GLU A 28 5.56 -29.49 3.12
CA GLU A 28 4.13 -29.64 3.43
C GLU A 28 3.60 -28.45 4.25
N LEU A 29 4.39 -27.97 5.22
CA LEU A 29 4.05 -26.78 6.00
C LEU A 29 4.05 -25.52 5.13
N GLN A 30 5.02 -25.36 4.23
CA GLN A 30 5.08 -24.26 3.28
C GLN A 30 3.84 -24.25 2.37
N ASP A 31 3.44 -25.39 1.83
CA ASP A 31 2.26 -25.52 0.96
C ASP A 31 0.96 -25.27 1.74
N SER A 32 0.88 -25.75 2.98
CA SER A 32 -0.23 -25.44 3.89
C SER A 32 -0.31 -23.95 4.22
N ALA A 33 0.82 -23.30 4.46
CA ALA A 33 0.87 -21.86 4.68
C ALA A 33 0.48 -21.07 3.43
N ALA A 34 0.96 -21.49 2.25
CA ALA A 34 0.63 -20.86 0.97
C ALA A 34 -0.86 -20.96 0.64
N SER A 35 -1.47 -22.14 0.85
CA SER A 35 -2.91 -22.31 0.67
C SER A 35 -3.73 -21.47 1.66
N PHE A 36 -3.32 -21.41 2.93
CA PHE A 36 -3.96 -20.56 3.93
C PHE A 36 -3.87 -19.07 3.56
N ILE A 37 -2.69 -18.59 3.14
CA ILE A 37 -2.50 -17.21 2.65
C ILE A 37 -3.42 -16.92 1.47
N SER A 38 -3.49 -17.83 0.49
CA SER A 38 -4.34 -17.66 -0.70
C SER A 38 -5.81 -17.49 -0.32
N THR A 39 -6.32 -18.33 0.58
CA THR A 39 -7.70 -18.26 1.05
C THR A 39 -7.94 -16.93 1.79
N THR A 40 -7.10 -16.58 2.77
CA THR A 40 -7.23 -15.32 3.50
C THR A 40 -7.17 -14.11 2.56
N SER A 41 -6.30 -14.11 1.54
CA SER A 41 -6.22 -13.02 0.56
C SER A 41 -7.53 -12.86 -0.21
N SER A 42 -8.14 -13.96 -0.64
CA SER A 42 -9.41 -13.92 -1.38
C SER A 42 -10.57 -13.40 -0.52
N GLU A 43 -10.59 -13.77 0.77
CA GLU A 43 -11.57 -13.29 1.74
C GLU A 43 -11.37 -11.80 2.04
N GLU A 44 -10.12 -11.36 2.18
CA GLU A 44 -9.75 -9.96 2.38
C GLU A 44 -10.20 -9.09 1.18
N GLU A 45 -9.99 -9.57 -0.04
CA GLU A 45 -10.45 -8.89 -1.26
C GLU A 45 -11.97 -8.85 -1.38
N ALA A 46 -12.66 -9.92 -0.97
CA ALA A 46 -14.12 -9.95 -0.92
C ALA A 46 -14.66 -8.91 0.09
N LEU A 47 -14.04 -8.82 1.27
CA LEU A 47 -14.37 -7.83 2.28
C LEU A 47 -14.10 -6.41 1.78
N ARG A 48 -12.94 -6.17 1.18
CA ARG A 48 -12.57 -4.89 0.56
C ARG A 48 -13.59 -4.44 -0.49
N ARG A 49 -14.04 -5.36 -1.37
CA ARG A 49 -15.09 -5.05 -2.35
C ARG A 49 -16.40 -4.63 -1.71
N ARG A 50 -16.82 -5.29 -0.63
CA ARG A 50 -18.05 -4.94 0.11
C ARG A 50 -17.95 -3.58 0.80
N VAL A 51 -16.79 -3.28 1.39
CA VAL A 51 -16.54 -1.97 2.00
C VAL A 51 -16.57 -0.87 0.94
N LEU A 52 -15.95 -1.10 -0.22
CA LEU A 52 -15.95 -0.16 -1.35
C LEU A 52 -17.37 0.07 -1.90
N SER A 53 -18.18 -0.98 -2.08
CA SER A 53 -19.56 -0.83 -2.56
C SER A 53 -20.41 -0.03 -1.58
N LEU A 54 -20.31 -0.34 -0.29
CA LEU A 54 -21.04 0.39 0.75
C LEU A 54 -20.60 1.86 0.83
N HIS A 55 -19.29 2.12 0.75
CA HIS A 55 -18.76 3.48 0.74
C HIS A 55 -19.26 4.28 -0.47
N ALA A 56 -19.32 3.66 -1.66
CA ALA A 56 -19.87 4.27 -2.87
C ALA A 56 -21.38 4.56 -2.72
N ASP A 57 -22.14 3.64 -2.14
CA ASP A 57 -23.57 3.82 -1.87
C ASP A 57 -23.83 4.97 -0.88
N ILE A 58 -23.05 5.06 0.20
CA ILE A 58 -23.10 6.18 1.16
C ILE A 58 -22.85 7.51 0.45
N ASN A 59 -21.83 7.59 -0.40
CA ASN A 59 -21.51 8.82 -1.14
C ASN A 59 -22.60 9.16 -2.18
N ARG A 60 -23.19 8.15 -2.84
CA ARG A 60 -24.33 8.34 -3.74
C ARG A 60 -25.52 8.91 -2.97
N LEU A 61 -25.85 8.36 -1.81
CA LEU A 61 -26.95 8.86 -0.97
C LEU A 61 -26.68 10.28 -0.48
N ARG A 62 -25.45 10.61 -0.05
CA ARG A 62 -25.05 11.99 0.30
C ARG A 62 -25.30 12.95 -0.86
N SER A 63 -24.89 12.57 -2.08
CA SER A 63 -25.10 13.40 -3.27
C SER A 63 -26.58 13.57 -3.62
N SER A 64 -27.39 12.51 -3.41
CA SER A 64 -28.84 12.54 -3.62
C SER A 64 -29.51 13.50 -2.63
N ILE A 65 -29.21 13.38 -1.34
CA ILE A 65 -29.72 14.27 -0.28
C ILE A 65 -29.36 15.73 -0.59
N ALA A 66 -28.10 16.00 -0.93
CA ALA A 66 -27.64 17.34 -1.29
C ALA A 66 -28.37 17.90 -2.54
N SER A 67 -28.75 17.04 -3.49
CA SER A 67 -29.52 17.43 -4.67
C SER A 67 -31.00 17.71 -4.36
N SER A 68 -31.61 16.92 -3.48
CA SER A 68 -33.00 17.10 -3.03
C SER A 68 -33.15 18.37 -2.20
N LEU A 69 -32.15 18.69 -1.38
CA LEU A 69 -32.10 19.96 -0.64
C LEU A 69 -32.11 21.17 -1.58
N LYS A 70 -31.37 21.12 -2.70
CA LYS A 70 -31.37 22.18 -3.72
C LYS A 70 -32.71 22.32 -4.45
N LYS A 71 -33.43 21.22 -4.64
CA LYS A 71 -34.73 21.20 -5.33
C LYS A 71 -35.92 21.54 -4.42
N ARG A 72 -35.73 21.59 -3.09
CA ARG A 72 -36.77 21.79 -2.06
C ARG A 72 -37.89 20.74 -2.10
N ASP A 73 -37.60 19.53 -2.57
CA ASP A 73 -38.59 18.46 -2.72
C ASP A 73 -38.92 17.74 -1.39
N ILE A 74 -38.11 17.91 -0.33
CA ILE A 74 -38.23 17.20 0.95
C ILE A 74 -38.19 18.19 2.11
N ASP A 75 -38.91 17.89 3.20
CA ASP A 75 -38.87 18.67 4.43
C ASP A 75 -37.45 18.76 5.00
N SER A 76 -37.06 19.97 5.42
CA SER A 76 -35.69 20.25 5.88
C SER A 76 -35.31 19.40 7.10
N LYS A 77 -36.29 19.07 7.95
CA LYS A 77 -36.09 18.28 9.17
C LYS A 77 -35.86 16.80 8.87
N GLU A 78 -36.51 16.27 7.84
CA GLU A 78 -36.30 14.89 7.39
C GLU A 78 -34.93 14.72 6.73
N ILE A 79 -34.47 15.71 5.96
CA ILE A 79 -33.13 15.74 5.38
C ILE A 79 -32.05 15.73 6.48
N GLU A 80 -32.19 16.56 7.50
CA GLU A 80 -31.22 16.66 8.61
C GLU A 80 -31.09 15.32 9.36
N LYS A 81 -32.23 14.66 9.63
CA LYS A 81 -32.23 13.32 10.25
C LYS A 81 -31.54 12.28 9.35
N LEU A 82 -31.81 12.30 8.05
CA LEU A 82 -31.23 11.34 7.12
C LEU A 82 -29.72 11.56 6.95
N GLU A 83 -29.27 12.81 6.98
CA GLU A 83 -27.85 13.17 6.98
C GLU A 83 -27.14 12.73 8.26
N GLU A 84 -27.78 12.87 9.43
CA GLU A 84 -27.27 12.38 10.71
C GLU A 84 -27.12 10.84 10.72
N GLU A 85 -28.13 10.11 10.24
CA GLU A 85 -28.06 8.65 10.13
C GLU A 85 -26.93 8.20 9.18
N LEU A 86 -26.76 8.92 8.07
CA LEU A 86 -25.71 8.65 7.09
C LEU A 86 -24.32 9.03 7.63
N TYR A 87 -24.23 10.08 8.44
CA TYR A 87 -23.03 10.43 9.17
C TYR A 87 -22.65 9.34 10.17
N ARG A 88 -23.62 8.82 10.94
CA ARG A 88 -23.41 7.71 11.87
C ARG A 88 -22.95 6.44 11.16
N ALA A 89 -23.56 6.08 10.03
CA ALA A 89 -23.14 4.94 9.21
C ALA A 89 -21.72 5.13 8.66
N SER A 90 -21.40 6.33 8.16
CA SER A 90 -20.06 6.69 7.70
C SER A 90 -19.03 6.65 8.82
N TYR A 91 -19.41 7.07 10.04
CA TYR A 91 -18.54 7.08 11.22
C TYR A 91 -18.19 5.65 11.65
N VAL A 92 -19.18 4.76 11.74
CA VAL A 92 -18.95 3.33 12.04
C VAL A 92 -18.02 2.69 11.01
N LEU A 93 -18.17 3.05 9.73
CA LEU A 93 -17.31 2.54 8.67
C LEU A 93 -15.87 3.09 8.81
N SER A 94 -15.71 4.38 9.11
CA SER A 94 -14.42 5.10 9.08
C SER A 94 -13.59 4.99 10.36
N GLU A 95 -14.21 4.75 11.51
CA GLU A 95 -13.53 4.60 12.81
C GLU A 95 -13.53 3.14 13.30
N GLY A 96 -14.32 2.27 12.69
CA GLY A 96 -14.36 0.84 13.04
C GLY A 96 -13.25 0.03 12.38
N ASP A 97 -13.23 -1.28 12.63
CA ASP A 97 -12.25 -2.22 12.06
C ASP A 97 -12.30 -2.28 10.51
N ALA A 98 -13.43 -1.84 9.93
CA ALA A 98 -13.59 -1.74 8.48
C ALA A 98 -12.81 -0.57 7.85
N ALA A 99 -12.36 0.40 8.65
CA ALA A 99 -11.63 1.58 8.21
C ALA A 99 -10.32 1.21 7.48
N ALA A 100 -9.69 0.13 7.93
CA ALA A 100 -8.51 -0.48 7.33
C ALA A 100 -8.70 -0.84 5.84
N PHE A 101 -9.93 -1.19 5.44
CA PHE A 101 -10.26 -1.58 4.07
C PHE A 101 -10.83 -0.45 3.22
N ILE A 102 -11.14 0.71 3.84
CA ILE A 102 -11.51 1.90 3.09
C ILE A 102 -10.24 2.41 2.40
N PRO A 103 -10.31 2.80 1.11
CA PRO A 103 -9.19 3.47 0.47
C PRO A 103 -8.85 4.72 1.29
N SER A 104 -7.66 4.69 1.90
CA SER A 104 -7.16 5.81 2.68
C SER A 104 -7.22 7.06 1.81
N LYS A 105 -7.72 8.15 2.40
CA LYS A 105 -7.89 9.44 1.73
C LYS A 105 -6.62 9.71 0.93
N SER A 106 -6.75 9.77 -0.40
CA SER A 106 -5.60 9.84 -1.29
C SER A 106 -4.74 11.01 -0.86
N HIS A 107 -3.61 10.74 -0.20
CA HIS A 107 -2.60 11.76 -0.02
C HIS A 107 -2.28 12.28 -1.42
N GLY A 108 -2.23 13.61 -1.56
CA GLY A 108 -2.28 14.29 -2.85
C GLY A 108 -1.29 13.71 -3.87
N ARG A 109 -1.50 14.02 -5.16
CA ARG A 109 -0.70 13.49 -6.29
C ARG A 109 0.82 13.56 -6.04
N PHE A 110 1.26 14.57 -5.28
CA PHE A 110 2.61 14.70 -4.73
C PHE A 110 3.03 13.48 -3.90
N LEU A 111 2.34 13.17 -2.79
CA LEU A 111 2.72 12.05 -1.92
C LEU A 111 2.66 10.71 -2.65
N ARG A 112 1.72 10.52 -3.59
CA ARG A 112 1.64 9.34 -4.47
C ARG A 112 2.82 9.25 -5.46
N MET A 113 3.44 10.38 -5.80
CA MET A 113 4.64 10.44 -6.64
C MET A 113 5.90 10.02 -5.87
N TYR A 114 5.99 10.35 -4.57
CA TYR A 114 7.12 9.97 -3.71
C TYR A 114 6.97 8.56 -3.14
N LEU A 115 5.76 8.18 -2.73
CA LEU A 115 5.49 6.93 -2.03
C LEU A 115 4.95 5.80 -2.93
N GLY A 116 4.75 6.04 -4.23
CA GLY A 116 4.04 5.10 -5.09
C GLY A 116 2.56 4.93 -4.69
N PRO A 117 1.83 3.94 -5.23
CA PRO A 117 0.53 3.57 -4.67
C PRO A 117 0.76 3.15 -3.20
N ILE A 118 0.31 3.99 -2.27
CA ILE A 118 0.42 3.78 -0.82
C ILE A 118 -0.54 2.65 -0.43
N ASN A 119 -0.21 1.41 -0.80
CA ASN A 119 -0.85 0.22 -0.24
C ASN A 119 -0.17 -0.07 1.10
N VAL A 120 -0.37 0.82 2.08
CA VAL A 120 -0.04 0.53 3.48
C VAL A 120 -1.15 -0.35 4.05
N HIS A 121 -1.23 -1.56 3.51
CA HIS A 121 -1.79 -2.73 4.15
C HIS A 121 -0.86 -3.89 3.83
N ALA A 122 0.27 -3.92 4.55
CA ALA A 122 1.12 -5.08 4.60
C ALA A 122 0.53 -6.07 5.60
N THR A 123 -0.54 -6.77 5.20
CA THR A 123 -1.12 -7.87 6.00
C THR A 123 -0.28 -9.14 5.97
N ARG A 124 0.99 -9.12 5.50
CA ARG A 124 1.95 -10.19 5.79
C ARG A 124 3.40 -9.88 5.40
N LYS A 125 4.29 -10.28 6.29
CA LYS A 125 5.72 -10.47 6.08
C LYS A 125 5.94 -11.77 5.30
N ASP A 126 5.94 -11.71 3.98
CA ASP A 126 6.50 -12.72 3.08
C ASP A 126 6.91 -11.97 1.80
N VAL A 127 8.17 -11.76 1.42
CA VAL A 127 9.45 -12.39 1.73
C VAL A 127 10.51 -11.31 1.45
N LYS A 128 11.63 -11.24 2.17
CA LYS A 128 12.72 -10.24 2.08
C LYS A 128 13.13 -9.75 0.66
N LEU A 129 12.85 -10.51 -0.39
CA LEU A 129 13.09 -10.17 -1.79
C LEU A 129 12.13 -9.09 -2.33
N LYS A 130 10.85 -9.12 -1.96
CA LYS A 130 9.85 -8.10 -2.34
C LYS A 130 10.07 -6.76 -1.61
N VAL A 131 10.62 -6.83 -0.38
CA VAL A 131 11.01 -5.65 0.40
C VAL A 131 12.23 -4.94 -0.21
N LYS A 132 13.16 -5.68 -0.83
CA LYS A 132 14.31 -5.08 -1.51
C LYS A 132 13.95 -4.44 -2.84
N GLU A 133 13.02 -5.04 -3.56
CA GLU A 133 12.51 -4.51 -4.84
C GLU A 133 11.64 -3.27 -4.62
N GLU A 134 10.73 -3.29 -3.63
CA GLU A 134 9.99 -2.11 -3.18
C GLU A 134 10.97 -1.04 -2.69
N TYR A 135 11.87 -1.34 -1.75
CA TYR A 135 12.86 -0.38 -1.23
C TYR A 135 13.72 0.25 -2.34
N ASN A 136 14.15 -0.54 -3.33
CA ASN A 136 14.94 -0.02 -4.44
C ASN A 136 14.09 0.85 -5.38
N ASN A 137 12.81 0.50 -5.61
CA ASN A 137 11.87 1.35 -6.36
C ASN A 137 11.60 2.69 -5.64
N PHE A 138 11.41 2.67 -4.32
CA PHE A 138 11.29 3.90 -3.51
C PHE A 138 12.56 4.76 -3.58
N ARG A 139 13.75 4.14 -3.47
CA ARG A 139 15.04 4.84 -3.53
C ARG A 139 15.30 5.43 -4.90
N ASP A 140 15.09 4.65 -5.96
CA ASP A 140 15.34 5.08 -7.34
C ASP A 140 14.37 6.19 -7.73
N ARG A 141 13.08 6.08 -7.38
CA ARG A 141 12.08 7.12 -7.66
C ARG A 141 12.34 8.42 -6.90
N THR A 142 12.76 8.34 -5.64
CA THR A 142 13.16 9.51 -4.86
C THR A 142 14.44 10.13 -5.41
N ALA A 143 15.41 9.31 -5.84
CA ALA A 143 16.63 9.79 -6.50
C ALA A 143 16.34 10.48 -7.84
N TYR A 144 15.46 9.91 -8.67
CA TYR A 144 15.02 10.56 -9.91
C TYR A 144 14.34 11.90 -9.64
N LEU A 145 13.45 12.00 -8.64
CA LEU A 145 12.81 13.26 -8.27
C LEU A 145 13.82 14.28 -7.73
N PHE A 146 14.76 13.84 -6.90
CA PHE A 146 15.80 14.69 -6.33
C PHE A 146 16.83 15.14 -7.36
N LEU A 147 17.00 14.41 -8.47
CA LEU A 147 17.91 14.79 -9.55
C LEU A 147 17.18 15.62 -10.62
N PHE A 148 15.94 15.25 -10.94
CA PHE A 148 15.10 15.95 -11.91
C PHE A 148 14.70 17.35 -11.43
N PHE A 149 14.25 17.50 -10.19
CA PHE A 149 13.79 18.80 -9.68
C PHE A 149 14.88 19.90 -9.73
N PRO A 150 16.09 19.71 -9.20
CA PRO A 150 17.17 20.70 -9.33
C PRO A 150 17.70 20.80 -10.76
N SER A 151 17.71 19.74 -11.56
CA SER A 151 18.09 19.83 -12.98
C SER A 151 17.10 20.67 -13.79
N LEU A 152 15.80 20.52 -13.51
CA LEU A 152 14.74 21.32 -14.11
C LEU A 152 14.83 22.77 -13.64
N LEU A 153 15.10 23.03 -12.34
CA LEU A 153 15.34 24.38 -11.84
C LEU A 153 16.59 25.01 -12.46
N LEU A 154 17.66 24.23 -12.68
CA LEU A 154 18.88 24.69 -13.36
C LEU A 154 18.63 24.97 -14.84
N MET A 155 17.82 24.16 -15.52
CA MET A 155 17.41 24.40 -16.90
C MET A 155 16.46 25.58 -17.03
N LEU A 156 15.48 25.75 -16.13
CA LEU A 156 14.65 26.96 -16.10
C LEU A 156 15.51 28.19 -15.78
N ARG A 157 16.49 28.05 -14.88
CA ARG A 157 17.44 29.12 -14.56
C ARG A 157 18.32 29.47 -15.76
N SER A 158 18.85 28.49 -16.50
CA SER A 158 19.62 28.76 -17.71
C SER A 158 18.74 29.36 -18.80
N TRP A 159 17.50 28.88 -18.94
CA TRP A 159 16.57 29.36 -19.95
C TRP A 159 16.03 30.76 -19.65
N MET A 160 15.79 31.09 -18.37
CA MET A 160 15.50 32.46 -17.96
C MET A 160 16.74 33.37 -18.06
N TRP A 161 17.95 32.82 -18.02
CA TRP A 161 19.20 33.57 -18.13
C TRP A 161 19.83 33.65 -19.51
N ASP A 162 19.29 32.94 -20.49
CA ASP A 162 19.56 33.22 -21.92
C ASP A 162 19.00 34.60 -22.35
N GLY A 163 18.28 35.30 -21.46
CA GLY A 163 17.90 36.70 -21.59
C GLY A 163 18.30 37.55 -20.37
N CYS A 164 19.44 38.24 -20.47
CA CYS A 164 19.82 39.42 -19.67
C CYS A 164 20.00 39.27 -18.15
N LEU A 165 21.25 39.03 -17.74
CA LEU A 165 21.92 39.99 -16.86
C LEU A 165 23.31 40.26 -17.47
N PRO A 166 23.57 41.46 -18.03
CA PRO A 166 24.95 41.86 -18.26
C PRO A 166 25.61 41.85 -16.88
N ALA A 167 26.78 41.21 -16.79
CA ALA A 167 27.65 41.31 -15.64
C ALA A 167 27.78 42.80 -15.27
N LEU A 168 27.10 43.25 -14.21
CA LEU A 168 27.41 44.52 -13.59
C LEU A 168 28.68 44.26 -12.78
N PRO A 169 29.84 44.77 -13.24
CA PRO A 169 31.04 44.63 -12.47
C PRO A 169 30.89 45.47 -11.20
N VAL A 170 31.35 44.88 -10.09
CA VAL A 170 31.85 45.52 -8.88
C VAL A 170 32.29 46.97 -9.09
N GLN A 171 31.61 47.92 -8.42
CA GLN A 171 32.14 49.14 -7.81
C GLN A 171 31.16 49.45 -6.64
N LEU A 172 31.45 49.34 -5.34
CA LEU A 172 32.66 49.64 -4.55
C LEU A 172 32.98 51.13 -4.51
N TYR A 173 32.04 51.96 -4.01
CA TYR A 173 32.20 52.87 -2.88
C TYR A 173 30.86 53.55 -2.56
#